data_AF-A0A3D3Q6F8-F1
#
_entry.id   AF-A0A3D3Q6F8-F1
#
_cell.length_a   1.000
_cell.length_b   1.000
_cell.length_c   1.000
_cell.angle_alpha   90.00
_cell.angle_beta   90.00
_cell.angle_gamma   90.00
#
_symmetry.space_group_name_H-M   'P 1'
#
loop_
_entity.id
_entity.type
_entity.pdbx_description
1 polymer ?
#
loop_
_entity_poly.entity_id
_entity_poly.type
_entity_poly.pdbx_seq_one_letter_code
_entity_poly.pdbx_strand_id
1 'polypeptide(L)'
;MAEEFEGEGEAFEPDPEEVAEPIPLPPEERESVEADLEDLAAMRGVFETQGAKGVVISCSECGSNHYYGWDLLRESLEHMLDTGEPRMHEPAFQPREDDYVVWDYGKGYVDALADAGLDAEPHVEITACGWCESPLEPSFGFCPRCGRTVAVLRLYRDLVQRGMTDQEVRTLMLRAGFEPLA
;
A
#
# COMPACT_ATOMS: atom_id res chain seq x y z
N MET A 1 -64.97 29.70 -31.09
CA MET A 1 -64.64 28.29 -31.40
C MET A 1 -63.36 28.01 -30.65
N ALA A 2 -63.48 27.21 -29.60
CA ALA A 2 -62.35 26.72 -28.82
C ALA A 2 -61.76 25.53 -29.59
N GLU A 3 -60.46 25.52 -29.80
CA GLU A 3 -59.72 24.31 -30.14
C GLU A 3 -58.63 24.19 -29.09
N GLU A 4 -58.91 23.29 -28.15
CA GLU A 4 -57.99 22.77 -27.15
C GLU A 4 -56.96 21.92 -27.88
N PHE A 5 -55.67 22.31 -27.82
CA PHE A 5 -54.58 21.46 -28.27
C PHE A 5 -53.90 20.88 -27.03
N GLU A 6 -54.46 19.78 -26.54
CA GLU A 6 -53.82 18.88 -25.59
C GLU A 6 -52.81 18.03 -26.37
N GLY A 7 -51.55 18.08 -25.98
CA GLY A 7 -50.45 17.39 -26.65
C GLY A 7 -49.25 17.28 -25.72
N GLU A 8 -49.49 16.56 -24.62
CA GLU A 8 -48.57 15.66 -23.93
C GLU A 8 -47.08 16.02 -24.00
N GLY A 9 -46.59 16.67 -22.94
CA GLY A 9 -45.16 16.71 -22.66
C GLY A 9 -44.69 15.32 -22.25
N GLU A 10 -44.06 14.60 -23.16
CA GLU A 10 -43.25 13.42 -22.82
C GLU A 10 -42.11 13.88 -21.91
N ALA A 11 -42.27 13.61 -20.61
CA ALA A 11 -41.16 13.63 -19.68
C ALA A 11 -40.20 12.52 -20.11
N PHE A 12 -38.99 12.90 -20.55
CA PHE A 12 -37.88 11.98 -20.69
C PHE A 12 -37.48 11.54 -19.27
N GLU A 13 -38.08 10.44 -18.81
CA GLU A 13 -37.64 9.73 -17.62
C GLU A 13 -36.43 8.87 -18.07
N PRO A 14 -35.19 9.21 -17.65
CA PRO A 14 -34.06 8.34 -17.95
C PRO A 14 -34.29 6.98 -17.28
N ASP A 15 -34.14 5.92 -18.05
CA ASP A 15 -34.23 4.53 -17.59
C ASP A 15 -33.16 4.28 -16.50
N PRO A 16 -33.55 3.83 -15.28
CA PRO A 16 -32.61 3.67 -14.17
C PRO A 16 -31.66 2.46 -14.30
N GLU A 17 -31.67 1.70 -15.39
CA GLU A 17 -30.90 0.44 -15.53
C GLU A 17 -29.91 0.36 -16.71
N GLU A 18 -29.60 1.45 -17.43
CA GLU A 18 -28.40 1.47 -18.29
C GLU A 18 -27.13 1.60 -17.41
N VAL A 19 -26.73 0.49 -16.78
CA VAL A 19 -25.36 0.32 -16.30
C VAL A 19 -24.50 0.31 -17.57
N ALA A 20 -23.90 1.44 -17.89
CA ALA A 20 -22.95 1.54 -19.00
C ALA A 20 -21.95 0.38 -18.88
N GLU A 21 -21.85 -0.45 -19.92
CA GLU A 21 -20.87 -1.54 -19.89
C GLU A 21 -19.47 -0.93 -19.67
N PRO A 22 -18.65 -1.53 -18.79
CA PRO A 22 -17.33 -1.01 -18.49
C PRO A 22 -16.53 -0.84 -19.79
N ILE A 23 -16.06 0.37 -20.04
CA ILE A 23 -15.25 0.68 -21.21
C ILE A 23 -13.81 0.43 -20.81
N PRO A 24 -13.12 -0.55 -21.42
CA PRO A 24 -11.72 -0.81 -21.09
C PRO A 24 -10.88 0.45 -21.33
N LEU A 25 -9.91 0.68 -20.44
CA LEU A 25 -8.95 1.77 -20.60
C LEU A 25 -8.23 1.67 -21.96
N PRO A 26 -7.95 2.81 -22.61
CA PRO A 26 -7.00 2.87 -23.71
C PRO A 26 -5.65 2.23 -23.30
N PRO A 27 -4.91 1.60 -24.24
CA PRO A 27 -3.67 0.90 -23.91
C PRO A 27 -2.64 1.74 -23.14
N GLU A 28 -2.49 3.02 -23.48
CA GLU A 28 -1.55 3.94 -22.82
C GLU A 28 -1.95 4.24 -21.37
N GLU A 29 -3.24 4.48 -21.12
CA GLU A 29 -3.75 4.70 -19.76
C GLU A 29 -3.63 3.44 -18.91
N ARG A 30 -3.90 2.27 -19.52
CA ARG A 30 -3.73 0.98 -18.87
C ARG A 30 -2.27 0.76 -18.43
N GLU A 31 -1.30 1.02 -19.31
CA GLU A 31 0.13 0.90 -18.99
C GLU A 31 0.51 1.84 -17.83
N SER A 32 -0.02 3.07 -17.82
CA SER A 32 0.20 4.01 -16.71
C SER A 32 -0.34 3.49 -15.38
N VAL A 33 -1.55 2.90 -15.36
CA VAL A 33 -2.16 2.37 -14.14
C VAL A 33 -1.42 1.12 -13.64
N GLU A 34 -0.96 0.27 -14.56
CA GLU A 34 -0.12 -0.88 -14.23
C GLU A 34 1.22 -0.43 -13.60
N ALA A 35 1.86 0.61 -14.15
CA ALA A 35 3.05 1.21 -13.55
C ALA A 35 2.79 1.81 -12.16
N ASP A 36 1.66 2.50 -11.97
CA ASP A 36 1.29 3.04 -10.65
C ASP A 36 1.04 1.92 -9.61
N LEU A 37 0.54 0.75 -10.02
CA LEU A 37 0.43 -0.42 -9.15
C LEU A 37 1.81 -0.97 -8.73
N GLU A 38 2.77 -1.02 -9.65
CA GLU A 38 4.14 -1.42 -9.36
C GLU A 38 4.81 -0.45 -8.37
N ASP A 39 4.69 0.85 -8.62
CA ASP A 39 5.18 1.90 -7.73
C ASP A 39 4.55 1.81 -6.34
N LEU A 40 3.23 1.60 -6.27
CA LEU A 40 2.50 1.44 -5.00
C LEU A 40 3.01 0.23 -4.21
N ALA A 41 3.26 -0.90 -4.89
CA ALA A 41 3.78 -2.10 -4.26
C ALA A 41 5.20 -1.89 -3.70
N ALA A 42 6.07 -1.25 -4.48
CA ALA A 42 7.43 -0.91 -4.05
C ALA A 42 7.42 0.05 -2.84
N MET A 43 6.61 1.11 -2.90
CA MET A 43 6.44 2.06 -1.80
C MET A 43 5.91 1.37 -0.54
N ARG A 44 4.90 0.51 -0.66
CA ARG A 44 4.37 -0.24 0.48
C ARG A 44 5.45 -1.08 1.14
N GLY A 45 6.22 -1.85 0.38
CA GLY A 45 7.30 -2.70 0.91
C GLY A 45 8.34 -1.94 1.72
N VAL A 46 8.62 -0.68 1.35
CA VAL A 46 9.57 0.18 2.05
C VAL A 46 8.94 0.90 3.25
N PHE A 47 7.78 1.52 3.07
CA PHE A 47 7.24 2.48 4.05
C PHE A 47 6.26 1.86 5.05
N GLU A 48 5.56 0.78 4.71
CA GLU A 48 4.64 0.10 5.64
C GLU A 48 5.42 -0.41 6.87
N THR A 49 6.63 -0.92 6.66
CA THR A 49 7.52 -1.39 7.75
C THR A 49 8.01 -0.28 8.68
N GLN A 50 7.96 0.97 8.21
CA GLN A 50 8.32 2.16 8.97
C GLN A 50 7.10 2.78 9.68
N GLY A 51 5.91 2.21 9.49
CA GLY A 51 4.67 2.63 10.14
C GLY A 51 3.76 3.51 9.28
N ALA A 52 4.10 3.76 8.01
CA ALA A 52 3.23 4.50 7.12
C ALA A 52 1.96 3.69 6.79
N LYS A 53 0.81 4.37 6.81
CA LYS A 53 -0.52 3.76 6.56
C LYS A 53 -0.91 3.78 5.09
N GLY A 54 -0.22 4.55 4.28
CA GLY A 54 -0.55 4.76 2.88
C GLY A 54 0.17 5.95 2.26
N VAL A 55 -0.43 6.51 1.22
CA VAL A 55 0.08 7.66 0.48
C VAL A 55 -0.85 8.86 0.54
N VAL A 56 -0.27 10.04 0.36
CA VAL A 56 -1.00 11.28 0.09
C VAL A 56 -0.69 11.74 -1.33
N ILE A 57 -1.75 12.00 -2.09
CA ILE A 57 -1.68 12.48 -3.48
C ILE A 57 -2.22 13.91 -3.51
N SER A 58 -1.42 14.84 -4.00
CA SER A 58 -1.83 16.22 -4.22
C SER A 58 -2.56 16.33 -5.56
N CYS A 59 -3.89 16.42 -5.52
CA CYS A 59 -4.69 16.52 -6.74
C CYS A 59 -4.73 17.97 -7.24
N SER A 60 -4.23 18.19 -8.46
CA SER A 60 -4.19 19.51 -9.11
C SER A 60 -5.57 20.01 -9.54
N GLU A 61 -6.51 19.10 -9.82
CA GLU A 61 -7.85 19.44 -10.28
C GLU A 61 -8.74 19.98 -9.15
N CYS A 62 -8.75 19.29 -8.00
CA CYS A 62 -9.54 19.70 -6.85
C CYS A 62 -8.78 20.61 -5.86
N GLY A 63 -7.46 20.75 -6.03
CA GLY A 63 -6.59 21.57 -5.18
C GLY A 63 -6.44 21.05 -3.75
N SER A 64 -6.72 19.76 -3.50
CA SER A 64 -6.73 19.14 -2.16
C SER A 64 -5.85 17.90 -2.10
N ASN A 65 -5.39 17.55 -0.89
CA ASN A 65 -4.64 16.33 -0.63
C ASN A 65 -5.59 15.15 -0.39
N HIS A 66 -5.39 14.07 -1.13
CA HIS A 66 -6.15 12.83 -1.01
C HIS A 66 -5.31 11.79 -0.27
N TYR A 67 -5.84 11.29 0.85
CA TYR A 67 -5.19 10.29 1.68
C TYR A 67 -5.73 8.92 1.35
N TYR A 68 -4.86 8.04 0.85
CA TYR A 68 -5.21 6.67 0.50
C TYR A 68 -4.47 5.70 1.41
N GLY A 69 -5.20 4.78 2.04
CA GLY A 69 -4.57 3.59 2.62
C GLY A 69 -4.00 2.69 1.54
N TRP A 70 -2.98 1.90 1.86
CA TRP A 70 -2.30 1.00 0.89
C TRP A 70 -3.28 0.13 0.10
N ASP A 71 -4.16 -0.58 0.80
CA ASP A 71 -5.13 -1.48 0.17
C ASP A 71 -6.20 -0.73 -0.60
N LEU A 72 -6.61 0.45 -0.11
CA LEU A 72 -7.66 1.24 -0.75
C LEU A 72 -7.20 1.81 -2.11
N LEU A 73 -5.96 2.31 -2.20
CA LEU A 73 -5.42 2.78 -3.49
C LEU A 73 -5.24 1.61 -4.46
N ARG A 74 -4.71 0.48 -3.97
CA ARG A 74 -4.54 -0.73 -4.78
C ARG A 74 -5.86 -1.19 -5.38
N GLU A 75 -6.89 -1.35 -4.56
CA GLU A 75 -8.23 -1.74 -5.01
C GLU A 75 -8.82 -0.74 -6.01
N SER A 76 -8.54 0.56 -5.84
CA SER A 76 -9.00 1.59 -6.77
C SER A 76 -8.31 1.50 -8.14
N LEU A 77 -7.00 1.23 -8.17
CA LEU A 77 -6.24 1.07 -9.42
C LEU A 77 -6.60 -0.25 -10.12
N GLU A 78 -6.72 -1.35 -9.37
CA GLU A 78 -7.21 -2.64 -9.89
C GLU A 78 -8.62 -2.49 -10.48
N HIS A 79 -9.52 -1.78 -9.80
CA HIS A 79 -10.84 -1.49 -10.32
C HIS A 79 -10.81 -0.66 -11.61
N MET A 80 -9.94 0.36 -11.68
CA MET A 80 -9.81 1.20 -12.88
C MET A 80 -9.34 0.38 -14.09
N LEU A 81 -8.48 -0.63 -13.89
CA LEU A 81 -8.07 -1.56 -14.95
C LEU A 81 -9.21 -2.44 -15.48
N ASP A 82 -10.18 -2.75 -14.63
CA ASP A 82 -11.33 -3.61 -14.95
C ASP A 82 -12.50 -2.81 -15.56
N THR A 83 -12.77 -1.60 -15.04
CA THR A 83 -13.99 -0.84 -15.38
C THR A 83 -13.74 0.40 -16.22
N GLY A 84 -12.50 0.88 -16.30
CA GLY A 84 -12.16 2.17 -16.90
C GLY A 84 -12.43 3.38 -16.01
N GLU A 85 -12.97 3.19 -14.81
CA GLU A 85 -13.32 4.28 -13.90
C GLU A 85 -12.68 4.12 -12.52
N PRO A 86 -12.19 5.20 -11.90
CA PRO A 86 -11.73 5.16 -10.52
C PRO A 86 -12.90 4.86 -9.57
N ARG A 87 -12.66 3.98 -8.60
CA ARG A 87 -13.65 3.71 -7.56
C ARG A 87 -13.73 4.90 -6.60
N MET A 88 -14.92 5.50 -6.47
CA MET A 88 -15.13 6.49 -5.42
C MET A 88 -15.04 5.84 -4.04
N HIS A 89 -14.29 6.48 -3.16
CA HIS A 89 -14.19 6.11 -1.75
C HIS A 89 -14.53 7.31 -0.88
N GLU A 90 -14.95 7.02 0.35
CA GLU A 90 -15.13 8.08 1.33
C GLU A 90 -13.77 8.65 1.77
N PRO A 91 -13.66 9.96 2.04
CA PRO A 91 -12.44 10.55 2.57
C PRO A 91 -12.04 9.92 3.91
N ALA A 92 -10.74 9.81 4.17
CA ALA A 92 -10.25 9.39 5.47
C ALA A 92 -10.77 10.35 6.57
N PHE A 93 -11.26 9.79 7.68
CA PHE A 93 -11.73 10.58 8.81
C PHE A 93 -10.53 11.11 9.62
N GLN A 94 -10.34 12.43 9.63
CA GLN A 94 -9.26 13.12 10.37
C GLN A 94 -7.87 12.51 10.15
N PRO A 95 -7.37 12.45 8.90
CA PRO A 95 -6.06 11.89 8.61
C PRO A 95 -4.96 12.72 9.29
N ARG A 96 -3.96 12.05 9.84
CA ARG A 96 -2.73 12.68 10.32
C ARG A 96 -1.72 12.62 9.19
N GLU A 97 -1.27 13.77 8.71
CA GLU A 97 -0.33 13.87 7.58
C GLU A 97 0.92 13.01 7.76
N ASP A 98 1.50 13.01 8.97
CA ASP A 98 2.71 12.24 9.30
C ASP A 98 2.55 10.71 9.19
N ASP A 99 1.32 10.21 9.09
CA ASP A 99 1.06 8.77 8.92
C ASP A 99 1.12 8.33 7.44
N TYR A 100 1.27 9.26 6.49
CA TYR A 100 1.21 9.01 5.05
C TYR A 100 2.45 9.55 4.32
N VAL A 101 2.83 8.89 3.23
CA VAL A 101 3.96 9.30 2.39
C VAL A 101 3.47 10.08 1.17
N VAL A 102 4.11 11.20 0.85
CA VAL A 102 3.80 11.95 -0.37
C VAL A 102 4.15 11.10 -1.59
N TRP A 103 3.21 10.91 -2.51
CA TRP A 103 3.34 10.03 -3.68
C TRP A 103 4.62 10.27 -4.49
N ASP A 104 4.84 11.51 -4.96
CA ASP A 104 5.99 11.84 -5.81
C ASP A 104 7.33 11.63 -5.07
N TYR A 105 7.36 11.94 -3.78
CA TYR A 105 8.52 11.67 -2.94
C TYR A 105 8.77 10.17 -2.79
N GLY A 106 7.71 9.41 -2.53
CA GLY A 106 7.78 7.95 -2.37
C GLY A 106 8.33 7.27 -3.62
N LYS A 107 7.83 7.64 -4.80
CA LYS A 107 8.33 7.16 -6.11
C LYS A 107 9.82 7.45 -6.28
N GLY A 108 10.24 8.70 -6.11
CA GLY A 108 11.66 9.04 -6.24
C GLY A 108 12.55 8.35 -5.20
N TYR A 109 12.04 8.08 -4.00
CA TYR A 109 12.77 7.36 -2.96
C TYR A 109 12.98 5.89 -3.31
N VAL A 110 11.94 5.19 -3.77
CA VAL A 110 12.05 3.77 -4.14
C VAL A 110 12.90 3.58 -5.40
N ASP A 111 12.81 4.49 -6.36
CA ASP A 111 13.66 4.52 -7.55
C ASP A 111 15.14 4.65 -7.16
N ALA A 112 15.46 5.60 -6.27
CA ALA A 112 16.82 5.77 -5.76
C ALA A 112 17.34 4.55 -4.98
N LEU A 113 16.46 3.82 -4.27
CA LEU A 113 16.83 2.56 -3.62
C LEU A 113 17.16 1.47 -4.64
N ALA A 114 16.33 1.32 -5.67
CA ALA A 114 16.55 0.35 -6.75
C ALA A 114 17.86 0.62 -7.49
N ASP A 115 18.12 1.88 -7.85
CA ASP A 115 19.39 2.30 -8.47
C ASP A 115 20.62 2.00 -7.60
N ALA A 116 20.46 2.07 -6.28
CA ALA A 116 21.50 1.74 -5.32
C ALA A 116 21.62 0.23 -5.02
N GLY A 117 20.73 -0.62 -5.55
CA GLY A 117 20.63 -2.05 -5.22
C GLY A 117 20.22 -2.30 -3.77
N LEU A 118 19.38 -1.41 -3.23
CA LEU A 118 18.83 -1.44 -1.87
C LEU A 118 17.30 -1.63 -1.87
N ASP A 119 16.73 -2.00 -3.02
CA ASP A 119 15.34 -2.40 -3.14
C ASP A 119 15.03 -3.60 -2.23
N ALA A 120 13.82 -3.60 -1.68
CA ALA A 120 13.43 -4.57 -0.66
C ALA A 120 13.21 -5.95 -1.29
N GLU A 121 14.18 -6.85 -1.13
CA GLU A 121 13.97 -8.30 -1.25
C GLU A 121 12.83 -8.75 -0.30
N PRO A 122 12.10 -9.84 -0.62
CA PRO A 122 10.89 -10.24 0.09
C PRO A 122 11.12 -10.33 1.60
N HIS A 123 10.15 -9.81 2.37
CA HIS A 123 10.23 -9.77 3.82
C HIS A 123 10.54 -11.14 4.41
N VAL A 124 11.64 -11.22 5.15
CA VAL A 124 11.96 -12.41 5.96
C VAL A 124 10.88 -12.56 7.02
N GLU A 125 9.99 -13.53 6.81
CA GLU A 125 8.89 -13.79 7.73
C GLU A 125 9.41 -14.27 9.09
N ILE A 126 8.76 -13.84 10.17
CA ILE A 126 9.04 -14.29 11.52
C ILE A 126 7.71 -14.63 12.17
N THR A 127 7.54 -15.91 12.52
CA THR A 127 6.27 -16.43 13.06
C THR A 127 6.25 -16.49 14.59
N ALA A 128 7.41 -16.36 15.23
CA ALA A 128 7.54 -16.36 16.68
C ALA A 128 8.68 -15.45 17.16
N CYS A 129 8.52 -14.85 18.33
CA CYS A 129 9.51 -14.01 18.96
C CYS A 129 10.70 -14.85 19.44
N GLY A 130 11.91 -14.56 18.97
CA GLY A 130 13.12 -15.28 19.38
C GLY A 130 13.57 -15.05 20.83
N TRP A 131 12.88 -14.22 21.63
CA TRP A 131 13.20 -14.02 23.06
C TRP A 131 12.15 -14.59 24.02
N CYS A 132 10.86 -14.48 23.69
CA CYS A 132 9.77 -14.92 24.56
C CYS A 132 8.85 -15.96 23.93
N GLU A 133 9.17 -16.38 22.70
CA GLU A 133 8.51 -17.43 21.92
C GLU A 133 7.03 -17.17 21.62
N SER A 134 6.52 -15.97 21.91
CA SER A 134 5.16 -15.60 21.54
C SER A 134 4.98 -15.59 20.03
N PRO A 135 3.82 -16.05 19.53
CA PRO A 135 3.50 -15.97 18.12
C PRO A 135 3.49 -14.52 17.64
N LEU A 136 3.88 -14.32 16.39
CA LEU A 136 3.94 -13.02 15.73
C LEU A 136 3.16 -13.05 14.42
N GLU A 137 2.42 -11.98 14.16
CA GLU A 137 1.82 -11.73 12.86
C GLU A 137 2.84 -11.06 11.93
N PRO A 138 2.75 -11.27 10.59
CA PRO A 138 3.71 -10.70 9.64
C PRO A 138 3.86 -9.18 9.72
N SER A 139 2.77 -8.48 10.05
CA SER A 139 2.68 -7.02 10.17
C SER A 139 3.36 -6.45 11.43
N PHE A 140 3.71 -7.29 12.41
CA PHE A 140 4.25 -6.79 13.68
C PHE A 140 5.70 -6.29 13.54
N GLY A 141 5.90 -4.99 13.82
CA GLY A 141 7.24 -4.39 13.98
C GLY A 141 7.89 -4.69 15.35
N PHE A 142 7.08 -5.02 16.35
CA PHE A 142 7.50 -5.32 17.72
C PHE A 142 6.71 -6.51 18.29
N CYS A 143 7.32 -7.28 19.20
CA CYS A 143 6.63 -8.35 19.90
C CYS A 143 5.63 -7.76 20.91
N PRO A 144 4.33 -8.10 20.85
CA PRO A 144 3.33 -7.54 21.76
C PRO A 144 3.49 -8.03 23.21
N ARG A 145 4.20 -9.16 23.44
CA ARG A 145 4.44 -9.69 24.79
C ARG A 145 5.64 -9.07 25.49
N CYS A 146 6.76 -8.89 24.78
CA CYS A 146 8.02 -8.46 25.40
C CYS A 146 8.51 -7.09 24.90
N GLY A 147 7.84 -6.47 23.93
CA GLY A 147 8.17 -5.14 23.41
C GLY A 147 9.39 -5.06 22.50
N ARG A 148 10.14 -6.16 22.30
CA ARG A 148 11.34 -6.17 21.46
C ARG A 148 10.99 -6.02 19.99
N THR A 149 11.82 -5.27 19.26
CA THR A 149 11.69 -5.15 17.80
C THR A 149 11.89 -6.50 17.11
N VAL A 150 11.03 -6.78 16.13
CA VAL A 150 11.12 -7.98 15.29
C VAL A 150 12.20 -7.83 14.22
N ALA A 151 12.63 -6.59 13.92
CA ALA A 151 13.65 -6.30 12.91
C ALA A 151 14.97 -7.04 13.15
N VAL A 152 15.37 -7.19 14.41
CA VAL A 152 16.59 -7.93 14.80
C VAL A 152 16.47 -9.43 14.49
N LEU A 153 15.27 -10.01 14.59
CA LEU A 153 15.02 -11.41 14.21
C LEU A 153 15.02 -11.60 12.69
N ARG A 154 14.51 -10.61 11.94
CA ARG A 154 14.58 -10.59 10.47
C ARG A 154 16.03 -10.57 10.02
N LEU A 155 16.86 -9.69 10.60
CA LEU A 155 18.29 -9.63 10.33
C LEU A 155 19.00 -10.95 10.68
N TYR A 156 18.69 -11.52 11.84
CA TYR A 156 19.23 -12.83 12.24
C TYR A 156 18.93 -13.91 11.19
N ARG A 157 17.67 -14.02 10.76
CA ARG A 157 17.23 -15.05 9.81
C ARG A 157 17.80 -14.81 8.40
N ASP A 158 17.88 -13.57 7.95
CA ASP A 158 18.52 -13.21 6.67
C ASP A 158 20.01 -13.62 6.65
N LEU A 159 20.77 -13.30 7.71
CA LEU A 159 22.18 -13.67 7.79
C LEU A 159 22.39 -15.20 7.77
N VAL A 160 21.53 -15.96 8.43
CA VAL A 160 21.56 -17.43 8.39
C VAL A 160 21.22 -17.94 6.98
N GLN A 161 20.21 -17.36 6.32
CA GLN A 161 19.84 -17.72 4.94
C GLN A 161 20.96 -17.42 3.93
N ARG A 162 21.77 -16.38 4.19
CA ARG A 162 22.98 -16.03 3.43
C ARG A 162 24.18 -16.95 3.73
N GLY A 163 24.02 -17.96 4.58
CA GLY A 163 25.02 -19.01 4.81
C GLY A 163 25.87 -18.86 6.07
N MET A 164 25.60 -17.86 6.92
CA MET A 164 26.22 -17.80 8.25
C MET A 164 25.62 -18.87 9.16
N THR A 165 26.45 -19.46 10.02
CA THR A 165 25.95 -20.42 11.02
C THR A 165 25.15 -19.72 12.13
N ASP A 166 24.17 -20.41 12.72
CA ASP A 166 23.41 -19.90 13.89
C ASP A 166 24.35 -19.38 14.99
N GLN A 167 25.42 -20.12 15.29
CA GLN A 167 26.40 -19.74 16.31
C GLN A 167 27.14 -18.44 15.97
N GLU A 168 27.54 -18.24 14.71
CA GLU A 168 28.21 -17.02 14.27
C GLU A 168 27.30 -15.81 14.40
N VAL A 169 26.04 -15.93 13.96
CA VAL A 169 25.08 -14.81 14.03
C VAL A 169 24.72 -14.51 15.48
N ARG A 170 24.45 -15.52 16.32
CA ARG A 170 24.21 -15.32 17.77
C ARG A 170 25.40 -14.64 18.45
N THR A 171 26.63 -15.01 18.09
CA THR A 171 27.85 -14.36 18.61
C THR A 171 27.93 -12.89 18.16
N LEU A 172 27.63 -12.61 16.88
CA LEU A 172 27.59 -11.25 16.35
C LEU A 172 26.55 -10.39 17.10
N MET A 173 25.37 -10.94 17.33
CA MET A 173 24.28 -10.26 18.05
C MET A 173 24.69 -9.91 19.49
N LEU A 174 25.30 -10.85 20.22
CA LEU A 174 25.80 -10.59 21.58
C LEU A 174 26.86 -9.49 21.59
N ARG A 175 27.78 -9.50 20.62
CA ARG A 175 28.81 -8.46 20.48
C ARG A 175 28.23 -7.08 20.14
N ALA A 176 27.10 -7.05 19.43
CA ALA A 176 26.34 -5.83 19.14
C ALA A 176 25.49 -5.34 20.32
N GLY A 177 25.45 -6.10 21.44
CA GLY A 177 24.74 -5.72 22.65
C GLY A 177 23.28 -6.20 22.72
N PHE A 178 22.86 -7.09 21.81
CA PHE A 178 21.55 -7.72 21.91
C PHE A 178 21.55 -8.83 22.99
N GLU A 179 20.40 -9.02 23.63
CA GLU A 179 20.22 -10.15 24.55
C GLU A 179 20.19 -11.49 23.81
N PRO A 180 20.64 -12.58 24.44
CA PRO A 180 20.54 -13.91 23.88
C PRO A 180 19.11 -14.25 23.45
N LEU A 181 18.98 -14.82 22.26
CA LEU A 181 17.75 -15.49 21.86
C LEU A 181 17.51 -16.71 22.77
N ALA A 182 16.24 -17.09 22.94
CA ALA A 182 15.83 -18.30 23.65
C ALA A 182 16.43 -19.57 23.04
#